data_AF-A0A935BSL7-F1
#
_entry.id   AF-A0A935BSL7-F1
#
_cell.length_a   1.000
_cell.length_b   1.000
_cell.length_c   1.000
_cell.angle_alpha   90.00
_cell.angle_beta   90.00
_cell.angle_gamma   90.00
#
_symmetry.space_group_name_H-M   'P 1'
#
loop_
_entity.id
_entity.type
_entity.pdbx_description
1 polymer ?
#
loop_
_entity_poly.entity_id
_entity_poly.type
_entity_poly.pdbx_seq_one_letter_code
_entity_poly.pdbx_strand_id
1 'polypeptide(L)'
;MNGDGPVRVAVIGSGCASVAAAFELTRPEHGGRYQVTIYQTGWRMGGKGASGRGPAGRIEEHGLHVWLGFYENAFRLLRECYAELGRDPASHPCADWRDAFFDAPLVGMVDAAESGGWVRWTSYFPARARPARRRAGAGQQPVHPAQLPGPRGGAAEDAADGPADAAARADAGRARAG
;
A
#
# COMPACT_ATOMS: atom_id res chain seq x y z
N MET A 1 -43.64 -11.33 0.70
CA MET A 1 -43.11 -10.36 1.68
C MET A 1 -42.51 -9.23 0.87
N ASN A 2 -43.24 -8.13 0.71
CA ASN A 2 -42.83 -7.02 -0.15
C ASN A 2 -41.73 -6.23 0.58
N GLY A 3 -40.57 -6.12 -0.06
CA GLY A 3 -39.36 -5.54 0.49
C GLY A 3 -39.32 -4.03 0.35
N ASP A 4 -40.05 -3.31 1.20
CA ASP A 4 -40.13 -1.85 1.19
C ASP A 4 -38.94 -1.16 1.90
N GLY A 5 -37.80 -1.85 2.02
CA GLY A 5 -36.59 -1.35 2.68
C GLY A 5 -35.32 -1.60 1.85
N PRO A 6 -34.21 -0.92 2.17
CA PRO A 6 -32.96 -1.09 1.44
C PRO A 6 -32.45 -2.54 1.49
N VAL A 7 -31.77 -2.97 0.44
CA VAL A 7 -31.09 -4.27 0.40
C VAL A 7 -29.96 -4.24 1.44
N ARG A 8 -30.05 -5.10 2.45
CA ARG A 8 -29.03 -5.22 3.50
C ARG A 8 -27.86 -6.05 2.98
N VAL A 9 -26.66 -5.47 3.00
CA VAL A 9 -25.44 -6.11 2.52
C VAL A 9 -24.46 -6.24 3.68
N ALA A 10 -24.13 -7.49 4.04
CA ALA A 10 -23.07 -7.79 5.00
C ALA A 10 -21.75 -8.03 4.26
N VAL A 11 -20.73 -7.24 4.58
CA VAL A 11 -19.37 -7.38 4.05
C VAL A 11 -18.46 -7.89 5.18
N ILE A 12 -17.82 -9.04 4.98
CA ILE A 12 -16.97 -9.67 6.00
C ILE A 12 -15.49 -9.36 5.73
N GLY A 13 -14.83 -8.73 6.71
CA GLY A 13 -13.50 -8.16 6.62
C GLY A 13 -13.50 -6.71 6.11
N SER A 14 -12.44 -5.96 6.41
CA SER A 14 -12.28 -4.54 6.00
C SER A 14 -10.98 -4.25 5.25
N GLY A 15 -10.55 -5.18 4.40
CA GLY A 15 -9.46 -4.93 3.44
C GLY A 15 -9.87 -4.01 2.28
N CYS A 16 -8.94 -3.70 1.38
CA CYS A 16 -9.20 -2.81 0.23
C CYS A 16 -10.39 -3.27 -0.62
N ALA A 17 -10.56 -4.57 -0.84
CA ALA A 17 -11.70 -5.10 -1.60
C ALA A 17 -13.04 -4.79 -0.92
N SER A 18 -13.12 -5.01 0.39
CA SER A 18 -14.33 -4.74 1.19
C SER A 18 -14.68 -3.26 1.19
N VAL A 19 -13.69 -2.38 1.39
CA VAL A 19 -13.91 -0.93 1.41
C VAL A 19 -14.27 -0.42 0.03
N ALA A 20 -13.67 -0.93 -1.03
CA ALA A 20 -14.04 -0.59 -2.40
C ALA A 20 -15.48 -1.03 -2.72
N ALA A 21 -15.86 -2.26 -2.37
CA ALA A 21 -17.22 -2.75 -2.57
C ALA A 21 -18.25 -1.91 -1.81
N ALA A 22 -17.96 -1.57 -0.55
CA ALA A 22 -18.81 -0.71 0.25
C ALA A 22 -18.95 0.68 -0.39
N PHE A 23 -17.83 1.31 -0.78
CA PHE A 23 -17.82 2.64 -1.41
C PHE A 23 -18.69 2.67 -2.68
N GLU A 24 -18.55 1.67 -3.54
CA GLU A 24 -19.35 1.55 -4.76
C GLU A 24 -20.84 1.34 -4.44
N LEU A 25 -21.19 0.43 -3.53
CA LEU A 25 -22.59 0.17 -3.14
C LEU A 25 -23.26 1.36 -2.42
N THR A 26 -22.48 2.24 -1.79
CA THR A 26 -23.00 3.42 -1.09
C THR A 26 -23.04 4.68 -1.96
N ARG A 27 -22.74 4.58 -3.26
CA ARG A 27 -22.77 5.77 -4.13
C ARG A 27 -24.15 6.45 -4.11
N PRO A 28 -24.20 7.81 -4.19
CA PRO A 28 -25.44 8.56 -4.22
C PRO A 28 -26.40 8.15 -5.36
N GLU A 29 -25.86 7.72 -6.50
CA GLU A 29 -26.63 7.25 -7.67
C GLU A 29 -27.51 6.03 -7.37
N HIS A 30 -27.21 5.28 -6.30
CA HIS A 30 -28.05 4.18 -5.85
C HIS A 30 -29.25 4.64 -5.01
N GLY A 31 -29.37 5.93 -4.67
CA GLY A 31 -30.54 6.48 -3.97
C GLY A 31 -30.85 5.77 -2.64
N GLY A 32 -29.83 5.29 -1.93
CA GLY A 32 -30.01 4.55 -0.67
C GLY A 32 -30.51 3.11 -0.85
N ARG A 33 -30.46 2.54 -2.06
CA ARG A 33 -30.88 1.15 -2.34
C ARG A 33 -30.19 0.11 -1.47
N TYR A 34 -28.95 0.37 -1.03
CA TYR A 34 -28.15 -0.57 -0.25
C TYR A 34 -27.86 -0.02 1.15
N GLN A 35 -28.12 -0.85 2.16
CA GLN A 35 -27.66 -0.63 3.53
C GLN A 35 -26.48 -1.57 3.78
N VAL A 36 -25.25 -1.02 3.76
CA VAL A 36 -24.01 -1.80 3.87
C VAL A 36 -23.50 -1.80 5.29
N THR A 37 -23.20 -2.99 5.82
CA THR A 37 -22.51 -3.18 7.10
C THR A 37 -21.22 -3.95 6.88
N ILE A 38 -20.08 -3.36 7.27
CA ILE A 38 -18.77 -4.02 7.25
C ILE A 38 -18.50 -4.62 8.63
N TYR A 39 -18.28 -5.93 8.68
CA TYR A 39 -17.87 -6.65 9.87
C TYR A 39 -16.36 -6.86 9.82
N GLN A 40 -15.63 -6.24 10.74
CA GLN A 40 -14.18 -6.42 10.87
C GLN A 40 -13.83 -7.06 12.20
N THR A 41 -12.90 -8.01 12.16
CA THR A 41 -12.30 -8.55 13.39
C THR A 41 -11.33 -7.53 13.97
N GLY A 42 -11.53 -7.18 15.24
CA GLY A 42 -10.69 -6.21 15.94
C GLY A 42 -10.98 -4.76 15.54
N TRP A 43 -10.15 -3.85 16.05
CA TRP A 43 -10.40 -2.41 15.97
C TRP A 43 -9.80 -1.72 14.72
N ARG A 44 -8.97 -2.43 13.96
CA ARG A 44 -8.18 -1.85 12.86
C ARG A 44 -8.68 -2.30 11.49
N MET A 45 -8.91 -1.36 10.59
CA MET A 45 -9.23 -1.62 9.17
C MET A 45 -7.97 -1.68 8.27
N GLY A 46 -8.14 -2.15 7.04
CA GLY A 46 -7.11 -2.11 5.99
C GLY A 46 -6.62 -3.50 5.54
N GLY A 47 -6.95 -4.56 6.27
CA GLY A 47 -6.51 -5.92 5.94
C GLY A 47 -4.98 -6.01 5.86
N LYS A 48 -4.44 -6.56 4.77
CA LYS A 48 -2.98 -6.68 4.54
C LYS A 48 -2.26 -5.33 4.43
N GLY A 49 -2.98 -4.27 4.04
CA GLY A 49 -2.44 -2.91 3.95
C GLY A 49 -2.62 -2.09 5.24
N ALA A 50 -3.03 -2.71 6.34
CA ALA A 50 -3.20 -2.01 7.61
C ALA A 50 -1.85 -1.55 8.16
N SER A 51 -1.78 -0.29 8.58
CA SER A 51 -0.64 0.28 9.30
C SER A 51 -1.07 0.84 10.66
N GLY A 52 -0.10 0.95 11.56
CA GLY A 52 -0.24 1.55 12.89
C GLY A 52 0.75 2.68 13.10
N ARG A 53 0.73 3.27 14.30
CA ARG A 53 1.78 4.19 14.76
C ARG A 53 2.27 3.79 16.13
N GLY A 54 3.59 3.72 16.29
CA GLY A 54 4.23 3.51 17.57
C GLY A 54 4.25 4.77 18.45
N PRO A 55 4.82 4.70 19.67
CA PRO A 55 4.87 5.82 20.61
C PRO A 55 5.54 7.10 20.06
N ALA A 56 6.49 6.95 19.15
CA ALA A 56 7.18 8.07 18.49
C ALA A 56 6.43 8.58 17.23
N GLY A 57 5.20 8.13 16.98
CA GLY A 57 4.40 8.52 15.81
C GLY A 57 4.87 7.93 14.47
N ARG A 58 5.89 7.06 14.48
CA ARG A 58 6.41 6.34 13.30
C ARG A 58 5.35 5.37 12.78
N ILE A 59 5.21 5.30 11.45
CA ILE A 59 4.33 4.31 10.79
C ILE A 59 4.93 2.92 10.97
N GLU A 60 4.10 1.97 11.40
CA GLU A 60 4.43 0.56 11.54
C GLU A 60 3.54 -0.22 10.57
N GLU A 61 4.15 -0.93 9.62
CA GLU A 61 3.45 -1.71 8.60
C GLU A 61 4.01 -3.13 8.54
N HIS A 62 3.16 -4.10 8.20
CA HIS A 62 3.58 -5.50 8.05
C HIS A 62 4.42 -5.73 6.78
N GLY A 63 4.26 -4.87 5.78
CA GLY A 63 5.02 -4.96 4.53
C GLY A 63 4.90 -3.69 3.71
N LEU A 64 5.86 -3.51 2.81
CA LEU A 64 5.90 -2.39 1.88
C LEU A 64 4.78 -2.55 0.84
N HIS A 65 3.91 -1.54 0.72
CA HIS A 65 2.85 -1.49 -0.29
C HIS A 65 3.10 -0.35 -1.27
N VAL A 66 3.43 -0.67 -2.51
CA VAL A 66 3.69 0.32 -3.56
C VAL A 66 2.59 0.28 -4.61
N TRP A 67 2.05 1.44 -4.97
CA TRP A 67 1.13 1.56 -6.11
C TRP A 67 1.92 1.96 -7.35
N LEU A 68 1.72 1.20 -8.43
CA LEU A 68 2.27 1.53 -9.74
C LEU A 68 1.27 2.35 -10.54
N GLY A 69 1.77 3.11 -11.52
CA GLY A 69 0.97 4.07 -12.29
C GLY A 69 -0.23 3.47 -13.04
N PHE A 70 -0.28 2.16 -13.24
CA PHE A 70 -1.37 1.46 -13.93
C PHE A 70 -2.54 1.05 -13.01
N TYR A 71 -2.51 1.40 -11.72
CA TYR A 71 -3.56 1.05 -10.75
C TYR A 71 -4.77 2.00 -10.85
N GLU A 72 -5.30 2.22 -12.06
CA GLU A 72 -6.27 3.28 -12.34
C GLU A 72 -7.56 3.16 -11.52
N ASN A 73 -8.03 1.94 -11.23
CA ASN A 73 -9.20 1.74 -10.36
C ASN A 73 -8.95 2.25 -8.94
N ALA A 74 -7.75 2.01 -8.39
CA ALA A 74 -7.39 2.44 -7.05
C ALA A 74 -7.22 3.96 -6.99
N PHE A 75 -6.55 4.55 -7.99
CA PHE A 75 -6.41 6.00 -8.08
C PHE A 75 -7.74 6.71 -8.32
N ARG A 76 -8.64 6.14 -9.13
CA ARG A 76 -9.99 6.68 -9.34
C ARG A 76 -10.76 6.76 -8.01
N LEU A 77 -10.85 5.65 -7.29
CA LEU A 77 -11.51 5.58 -5.97
C LEU A 77 -10.90 6.59 -4.99
N LEU A 78 -9.57 6.67 -4.93
CA LEU A 78 -8.88 7.59 -4.04
C LEU A 78 -9.22 9.06 -4.36
N ARG A 79 -9.18 9.45 -5.63
CA ARG A 79 -9.51 10.81 -6.07
C ARG A 79 -10.94 11.20 -5.70
N GLU A 80 -11.89 10.30 -5.96
CA GLU A 80 -13.30 10.51 -5.63
C GLU A 80 -13.50 10.64 -4.11
N CYS A 81 -12.91 9.75 -3.31
CA CYS A 81 -12.98 9.78 -1.85
C CYS A 81 -12.42 11.10 -1.27
N TYR A 82 -11.25 11.56 -1.72
CA TYR A 82 -10.70 12.85 -1.27
C TYR A 82 -11.57 14.04 -1.69
N ALA A 83 -12.14 14.01 -2.90
CA ALA A 83 -13.03 15.06 -3.37
C ALA A 83 -14.31 15.14 -2.53
N GLU A 84 -14.91 14.00 -2.21
CA GLU A 84 -16.12 13.92 -1.37
C GLU A 84 -15.86 14.37 0.07
N LEU A 85 -14.69 14.04 0.63
CA LEU A 85 -14.32 14.44 1.98
C LEU A 85 -14.08 15.95 2.13
N GLY A 86 -13.72 16.65 1.05
CA GLY A 86 -13.60 18.12 1.02
C GLY A 86 -12.74 18.71 2.14
N ARG A 87 -11.65 18.03 2.53
CA ARG A 87 -10.87 18.37 3.73
C ARG A 87 -10.17 19.71 3.61
N ASP A 88 -10.19 20.46 4.71
CA ASP A 88 -9.44 21.71 4.83
C ASP A 88 -7.93 21.43 5.00
N PRO A 89 -7.07 21.92 4.08
CA PRO A 89 -5.62 21.74 4.18
C PRO A 89 -4.96 22.38 5.40
N ALA A 90 -5.60 23.35 6.06
CA ALA A 90 -5.06 23.97 7.26
C ALA A 90 -5.19 23.07 8.50
N SER A 91 -6.20 22.19 8.52
CA SER A 91 -6.52 21.34 9.67
C SER A 91 -6.20 19.86 9.43
N HIS A 92 -6.08 19.41 8.18
CA HIS A 92 -5.89 18.01 7.84
C HIS A 92 -4.60 17.78 7.02
N PRO A 93 -3.59 17.09 7.58
CA PRO A 93 -2.47 16.60 6.79
C PRO A 93 -2.96 15.71 5.64
N CYS A 94 -2.29 15.82 4.48
CA CYS A 94 -2.71 15.15 3.26
C CYS A 94 -4.19 15.41 2.91
N ALA A 95 -4.61 16.66 2.87
CA ALA A 95 -6.01 17.01 2.57
C ALA A 95 -6.43 16.62 1.14
N ASP A 96 -5.48 16.51 0.21
CA ASP A 96 -5.71 16.02 -1.14
C ASP A 96 -4.85 14.78 -1.46
N TRP A 97 -5.31 13.92 -2.36
CA TRP A 97 -4.58 12.73 -2.79
C TRP A 97 -3.18 13.05 -3.38
N ARG A 98 -2.97 14.25 -3.93
CA ARG A 98 -1.67 14.74 -4.44
C ARG A 98 -0.66 15.00 -3.32
N ASP A 99 -1.14 15.26 -2.11
CA ASP A 99 -0.29 15.38 -0.93
C ASP A 99 0.14 13.98 -0.43
N ALA A 100 -0.73 12.98 -0.58
CA ALA A 100 -0.47 11.61 -0.15
C ALA A 100 0.45 10.81 -1.10
N PHE A 101 0.40 11.09 -2.40
CA PHE A 101 1.19 10.38 -3.42
C PHE A 101 2.23 11.29 -4.06
N PHE A 102 3.45 10.80 -4.21
CA PHE A 102 4.53 11.47 -4.93
C PHE A 102 5.19 10.59 -5.97
N ASP A 103 5.79 11.25 -6.96
CA ASP A 103 6.38 10.58 -8.09
C ASP A 103 7.65 9.85 -7.64
N ALA A 104 7.69 8.53 -7.84
CA ALA A 104 8.84 7.68 -7.63
C ALA A 104 9.15 6.95 -8.96
N PRO A 105 9.88 7.61 -9.88
CA PRO A 105 10.05 7.10 -11.25
C PRO A 105 10.97 5.88 -11.32
N LEU A 106 11.87 5.71 -10.35
CA LEU A 106 12.72 4.53 -10.25
C LEU A 106 11.98 3.42 -9.50
N VAL A 107 11.69 2.33 -10.20
CA VAL A 107 11.16 1.09 -9.61
C VAL A 107 12.26 0.04 -9.63
N GLY A 108 12.44 -0.65 -8.50
CA GLY A 108 13.39 -1.74 -8.34
C GLY A 108 12.72 -2.99 -7.81
N MET A 109 13.10 -4.14 -8.34
CA MET A 109 12.73 -5.47 -7.85
C MET A 109 13.98 -6.34 -7.75
N VAL A 110 13.94 -7.35 -6.89
CA VAL A 110 14.99 -8.36 -6.79
C VAL A 110 14.39 -9.73 -7.02
N ASP A 111 15.12 -10.56 -7.76
CA ASP A 111 14.74 -11.94 -8.02
C ASP A 111 15.94 -12.86 -7.81
N ALA A 112 15.68 -14.14 -7.57
CA ALA A 112 16.73 -15.13 -7.44
C ALA A 112 17.38 -15.41 -8.82
N ALA A 113 18.71 -15.47 -8.86
CA ALA A 113 19.43 -15.88 -10.06
C ALA A 113 19.44 -17.41 -10.19
N GLU A 114 19.32 -17.94 -11.42
CA GLU A 114 19.45 -19.38 -11.67
C GLU A 114 20.81 -19.94 -11.24
N SER A 115 21.89 -19.14 -11.34
CA SER A 115 23.25 -19.52 -10.92
C SER A 115 23.50 -19.39 -9.41
N GLY A 116 22.47 -19.07 -8.62
CA GLY A 116 22.62 -18.65 -7.23
C GLY A 116 22.91 -17.15 -7.09
N GLY A 117 22.46 -16.57 -5.97
CA GLY A 117 22.52 -15.13 -5.71
C GLY A 117 21.26 -14.37 -6.15
N TRP A 118 21.36 -13.04 -6.23
CA TRP A 118 20.22 -12.14 -6.49
C TRP A 118 20.46 -11.27 -7.73
N VAL A 119 19.45 -11.15 -8.58
CA VAL A 119 19.42 -10.20 -9.71
C VAL A 119 18.58 -8.99 -9.33
N ARG A 120 19.09 -7.79 -9.61
CA ARG A 120 18.36 -6.53 -9.44
C ARG A 120 17.76 -6.11 -10.78
N TRP A 121 16.45 -6.00 -10.82
CA TRP A 121 15.70 -5.43 -11.94
C TRP A 121 15.35 -4.00 -11.62
N THR A 122 15.74 -3.05 -12.45
CA THR A 122 15.35 -1.65 -12.28
C THR A 122 14.77 -1.08 -13.55
N SER A 123 13.76 -0.21 -13.40
CA SER A 123 13.18 0.52 -14.51
C SER A 123 12.94 1.96 -14.10
N TYR A 124 13.15 2.88 -15.04
CA TYR A 124 12.86 4.29 -14.87
C TYR A 124 11.65 4.66 -15.73
N PHE A 125 10.59 5.11 -15.08
CA PHE A 125 9.37 5.58 -15.76
C PHE A 125 9.40 7.09 -15.94
N PRO A 126 9.00 7.61 -17.12
CA PRO A 126 8.95 9.04 -17.35
C PRO A 126 7.96 9.71 -16.40
N ALA A 127 8.33 10.88 -15.88
CA ALA A 127 7.44 11.68 -15.06
C ALA A 127 6.24 12.15 -15.90
N ARG A 128 5.04 12.16 -15.30
CA ARG A 128 3.93 12.93 -15.86
C ARG A 128 4.20 14.42 -15.66
N ALA A 129 3.89 15.25 -16.65
CA ALA A 129 3.87 16.70 -16.47
C ALA A 129 2.81 17.04 -15.39
N ARG A 130 3.23 17.60 -14.25
CA ARG A 130 2.35 17.99 -13.15
C ARG A 130 2.59 19.47 -12.78
N PRO A 131 1.54 20.22 -12.39
CA PRO A 131 1.73 21.51 -11.74
C PRO A 131 2.50 21.34 -10.42
N ALA A 132 3.27 22.36 -10.02
CA ALA A 132 4.11 22.32 -8.83
C ALA A 132 3.32 21.96 -7.56
N ARG A 133 3.89 21.12 -6.70
CA ARG A 133 3.32 20.78 -5.39
C ARG A 133 3.06 22.04 -4.56
N ARG A 134 1.97 22.05 -3.79
CA ARG A 134 1.93 22.84 -2.56
C ARG A 134 3.00 22.26 -1.64
N ARG A 135 4.05 23.03 -1.34
CA ARG A 135 5.11 22.61 -0.42
C ARG A 135 4.50 22.42 0.97
N ALA A 136 4.34 21.19 1.42
CA ALA A 136 4.38 20.88 2.84
C ALA A 136 5.86 20.86 3.25
N GLY A 137 6.22 21.62 4.29
CA GLY A 137 7.47 21.56 5.09
C GLY A 137 8.77 21.12 4.39
N ALA A 138 9.75 22.03 4.31
CA ALA A 138 11.09 21.73 3.82
C ALA A 138 11.74 20.56 4.58
N GLY A 139 12.10 19.48 3.86
CA GLY A 139 12.92 18.44 4.44
C GLY A 139 12.89 17.09 3.73
N GLN A 140 13.29 17.05 2.46
CA GLN A 140 14.02 15.96 1.77
C GLN A 140 13.80 16.10 0.26
N GLN A 141 14.85 16.50 -0.46
CA GLN A 141 14.88 16.33 -1.91
C GLN A 141 15.01 14.85 -2.24
N PRO A 142 14.32 14.34 -3.28
CA PRO A 142 14.61 13.02 -3.82
C PRO A 142 16.08 13.01 -4.27
N VAL A 143 16.89 12.12 -3.68
CA VAL A 143 18.26 11.89 -4.16
C VAL A 143 18.21 11.19 -5.50
N HIS A 144 18.90 11.74 -6.50
CA HIS A 144 19.00 11.11 -7.80
C HIS A 144 19.82 9.81 -7.68
N PRO A 145 19.46 8.71 -8.38
CA PRO A 145 20.19 7.44 -8.26
C PRO A 145 21.69 7.55 -8.59
N ALA A 146 22.07 8.47 -9.48
CA ALA A 146 23.49 8.77 -9.78
C ALA A 146 24.24 9.49 -8.64
N GLN A 147 23.54 9.92 -7.60
CA GLN A 147 24.11 10.53 -6.38
C GLN A 147 24.22 9.52 -5.23
N LEU A 148 23.70 8.30 -5.41
CA LEU A 148 23.98 7.20 -4.50
C LEU A 148 25.42 6.75 -4.75
N PRO A 149 26.26 6.59 -3.70
CA PRO A 149 27.57 6.02 -3.88
C PRO A 149 27.41 4.65 -4.56
N GLY A 150 28.20 4.41 -5.62
CA GLY A 150 28.29 3.08 -6.24
C GLY A 150 28.61 2.02 -5.18
N PRO A 151 28.32 0.73 -5.44
CA PRO A 151 28.61 -0.33 -4.49
C PRO A 151 30.07 -0.20 -4.10
N ARG A 152 30.32 0.14 -2.82
CA ARG A 152 31.67 0.06 -2.28
C ARG A 152 32.02 -1.41 -2.41
N GLY A 153 33.04 -1.70 -3.21
CA GLY A 153 33.62 -3.04 -3.30
C GLY A 153 34.17 -3.43 -1.93
N GLY A 154 33.29 -3.93 -1.07
CA GLY A 154 33.66 -4.79 0.03
C GLY A 154 33.85 -6.16 -0.56
N ALA A 155 35.03 -6.74 -0.34
CA ALA A 155 35.29 -8.14 -0.60
C ALA A 155 34.12 -8.98 -0.08
N ALA A 156 33.74 -10.02 -0.82
CA ALA A 156 32.80 -11.01 -0.35
C ALA A 156 33.30 -11.55 1.00
N GLU A 157 32.65 -11.14 2.10
CA GLU A 157 32.66 -11.92 3.31
C GLU A 157 31.69 -13.07 3.06
N ASP A 158 32.23 -14.29 3.05
CA ASP A 158 31.48 -15.54 3.08
C ASP A 158 30.52 -15.50 4.27
N ALA A 159 29.27 -15.13 4.01
CA ALA A 159 28.18 -15.32 4.94
C ALA A 159 27.85 -16.82 4.96
N ALA A 160 28.58 -17.56 5.80
CA ALA A 160 28.17 -18.88 6.23
C ALA A 160 26.72 -18.80 6.77
N ASP A 161 25.87 -19.69 6.26
CA ASP A 161 24.48 -19.86 6.70
C ASP A 161 24.40 -19.92 8.23
N GLY A 162 23.83 -18.86 8.83
CA GLY A 162 23.52 -18.84 10.24
C GLY A 162 22.34 -19.78 10.55
N PRO A 163 22.28 -20.36 11.77
CA PRO A 163 21.36 -21.46 12.14
C PRO A 163 19.86 -21.10 12.14
N ALA A 164 19.48 -19.88 11.75
CA ALA A 164 18.09 -19.43 11.74
C ALA A 164 17.27 -20.01 10.58
N ASP A 165 17.88 -20.32 9.44
CA ASP A 165 17.16 -20.83 8.25
C ASP A 165 16.88 -22.35 8.30
N ALA A 166 17.57 -23.07 9.20
CA ALA A 166 17.34 -24.50 9.41
C ALA A 166 16.00 -24.78 10.13
N ALA A 167 15.54 -23.86 10.98
CA ALA A 167 14.29 -24.03 11.73
C ALA A 167 13.04 -23.86 10.83
N ALA A 168 13.10 -23.00 9.82
CA ALA A 168 11.97 -22.77 8.90
C ALA A 168 11.72 -23.95 7.95
N ARG A 169 12.76 -24.71 7.59
CA ARG A 169 12.64 -25.88 6.71
C ARG A 169 12.10 -27.13 7.42
N ALA A 170 12.28 -27.23 8.74
CA ALA A 170 11.79 -28.37 9.53
C ALA A 170 10.26 -28.35 9.74
N ASP A 171 9.65 -27.16 9.85
CA ASP A 171 8.21 -27.02 10.10
C ASP A 171 7.35 -27.30 8.85
N ALA A 172 7.86 -26.96 7.66
CA ALA A 172 7.19 -27.23 6.39
C ALA A 172 7.08 -28.72 6.03
N GLY A 173 7.93 -29.58 6.63
CA GLY A 173 7.90 -31.03 6.41
C GLY A 173 6.83 -31.77 7.22
N ARG A 174 6.33 -31.19 8.32
CA ARG A 174 5.39 -31.87 9.23
C ARG A 174 3.91 -31.67 8.87
N ALA A 175 3.60 -30.77 7.95
CA ALA A 175 2.23 -30.46 7.52
C ALA A 175 1.73 -31.29 6.32
N ARG A 176 2.49 -32.28 5.83
CA ARG A 176 2.09 -33.16 4.70
C ARG A 176 1.87 -34.64 5.08
N ALA A 177 1.86 -34.97 6.37
CA ALA A 177 1.46 -36.29 6.86
C ALA A 177 0.47 -36.11 8.03
N GLY A 178 -0.81 -36.10 7.69
CA GLY A 178 -1.95 -36.01 8.60
C GLY A 178 -3.23 -36.19 7.83
#